data_AF-A0A7Y2XMG0-F1
#
_entry.id   AF-A0A7Y2XMG0-F1
#
_cell.length_a   1.000
_cell.length_b   1.000
_cell.length_c   1.000
_cell.angle_alpha   90.00
_cell.angle_beta   90.00
_cell.angle_gamma   90.00
#
_symmetry.space_group_name_H-M   'P 1'
#
loop_
_entity.id
_entity.type
_entity.pdbx_description
1 polymer ?
#
loop_
_entity_poly.entity_id
_entity_poly.type
_entity_poly.pdbx_seq_one_letter_code
_entity_poly.pdbx_strand_id
1 'polypeptide(L)'
;MAPTPCLYRARAIKVLKDCGRSWRISYTNTDISGIQTAIEEGLGVTVLAHKTVPDSLRILPVSQRFPRLGRVGIHLVQKEKVVPDSVARLVDYVSAIVG
;
A
#
# COMPACT_ATOMS: atom_id res chain seq x y z
N MET A 1 -11.68 -6.93 -3.68
CA MET A 1 -10.62 -6.53 -4.63
C MET A 1 -10.39 -5.04 -4.48
N ALA A 2 -9.16 -4.58 -4.21
CA ALA A 2 -8.87 -3.15 -4.18
C ALA A 2 -9.12 -2.55 -5.59
N PRO A 3 -9.67 -1.32 -5.70
CA PRO A 3 -9.97 -0.74 -7.00
C PRO A 3 -8.71 -0.61 -7.86
N THR A 4 -8.85 -0.93 -9.15
CA THR A 4 -7.79 -0.77 -10.14
C THR A 4 -7.75 0.69 -10.61
N PRO A 5 -6.57 1.31 -10.74
CA PRO A 5 -5.23 0.74 -10.56
C PRO A 5 -4.81 0.62 -9.08
N CYS A 6 -4.07 -0.45 -8.77
CA CYS A 6 -3.39 -0.56 -7.47
C CYS A 6 -2.47 0.64 -7.26
N LEU A 7 -2.80 1.45 -6.24
CA LEU A 7 -2.10 2.69 -5.90
C LEU A 7 -0.59 2.47 -5.73
N TYR A 8 -0.20 1.40 -5.03
CA TYR A 8 1.21 1.08 -4.76
C TYR A 8 1.99 0.80 -6.05
N ARG A 9 1.42 -0.01 -6.94
CA ARG A 9 2.03 -0.34 -8.23
C ARG A 9 2.16 0.87 -9.14
N ALA A 10 1.10 1.68 -9.26
CA ALA A 10 1.12 2.90 -10.07
C ALA A 10 2.20 3.87 -9.58
N ARG A 11 2.29 4.07 -8.26
CA ARG A 11 3.30 4.92 -7.61
C ARG A 11 4.71 4.41 -7.81
N ALA A 12 4.96 3.11 -7.61
CA ALA A 12 6.27 2.50 -7.81
C ALA A 12 6.76 2.68 -9.25
N ILE A 13 5.91 2.36 -10.23
CA ILE A 13 6.22 2.50 -11.66
C ILE A 13 6.52 3.95 -12.00
N LYS A 14 5.71 4.91 -11.50
CA LYS A 14 5.94 6.33 -11.74
C LYS A 14 7.30 6.77 -11.23
N VAL A 15 7.61 6.50 -9.96
CA VAL A 15 8.88 6.95 -9.35
C VAL A 15 10.09 6.30 -10.03
N LEU A 16 10.01 5.00 -10.36
CA LEU A 16 11.10 4.32 -11.06
C LEU A 16 11.32 4.88 -12.47
N LYS A 17 10.24 5.23 -13.19
CA LYS A 17 10.33 5.91 -14.48
C LYS A 17 10.97 7.30 -14.32
N ASP A 18 10.51 8.09 -13.35
CA ASP A 18 10.98 9.46 -13.13
C ASP A 18 12.48 9.52 -12.79
N CYS A 19 13.03 8.47 -12.14
CA CYS A 19 14.47 8.36 -11.87
C CYS A 19 15.27 7.56 -12.90
N GLY A 20 14.66 7.19 -14.04
CA GLY A 20 15.34 6.44 -15.11
C GLY A 20 15.77 5.03 -14.71
N ARG A 21 15.17 4.45 -13.67
CA ARG A 21 15.52 3.11 -13.19
C ARG A 21 14.79 2.05 -14.01
N SER A 22 15.54 1.12 -14.60
CA SER A 22 14.95 -0.06 -15.25
C SER A 22 14.24 -0.96 -14.24
N TRP A 23 13.08 -1.47 -14.65
CA TRP A 23 12.23 -2.35 -13.84
C TRP A 23 11.46 -3.30 -14.75
N ARG A 24 10.95 -4.39 -14.17
CA ARG A 24 10.01 -5.31 -14.82
C ARG A 24 9.02 -5.82 -13.78
N ILE A 25 7.83 -6.21 -14.19
CA ILE A 25 6.92 -6.96 -13.32
C ILE A 25 7.35 -8.42 -13.35
N SER A 26 7.87 -8.94 -12.24
CA SER A 26 8.26 -10.36 -12.13
C SER A 26 7.08 -11.28 -11.78
N TYR A 27 6.08 -10.75 -11.08
CA TYR A 27 4.92 -11.50 -10.59
C TYR A 27 3.72 -10.56 -10.34
N THR A 28 2.50 -11.07 -10.49
CA THR A 28 1.26 -10.34 -10.16
C THR A 28 0.28 -11.27 -9.44
N ASN A 29 -0.32 -10.77 -8.36
CA ASN A 29 -1.42 -11.41 -7.66
C ASN A 29 -2.41 -10.33 -7.19
N THR A 30 -3.67 -10.72 -7.03
CA THR A 30 -4.76 -9.85 -6.56
C THR A 30 -4.88 -9.86 -5.03
N ASP A 31 -4.26 -10.83 -4.35
CA ASP A 31 -4.20 -10.95 -2.90
C ASP A 31 -2.80 -10.64 -2.37
N ILE A 32 -2.76 -9.96 -1.22
CA ILE A 32 -1.51 -9.58 -0.55
C ILE A 32 -0.74 -10.81 -0.05
N SER A 33 -1.43 -11.89 0.33
CA SER A 33 -0.80 -13.14 0.77
C SER A 33 0.09 -13.74 -0.32
N GLY A 34 -0.43 -13.83 -1.55
CA GLY A 34 0.34 -14.34 -2.69
C GLY A 34 1.49 -13.42 -3.10
N ILE A 35 1.35 -12.10 -2.91
CA ILE A 35 2.48 -11.18 -3.07
C ILE A 35 3.54 -11.44 -1.99
N GLN A 36 3.14 -11.61 -0.73
CA GLN A 36 4.06 -11.87 0.38
C GLN A 36 4.87 -13.16 0.14
N THR A 37 4.20 -14.28 -0.17
CA THR A 37 4.87 -15.55 -0.48
C THR A 37 5.87 -15.39 -1.62
N ALA A 38 5.53 -14.65 -2.68
CA ALA A 38 6.45 -14.41 -3.79
C ALA A 38 7.71 -13.64 -3.35
N ILE A 39 7.62 -12.73 -2.38
CA ILE A 39 8.81 -12.02 -1.86
C ILE A 39 9.64 -12.92 -0.95
N GLU A 40 8.99 -13.72 -0.10
CA GLU A 40 9.66 -14.70 0.78
C GLU A 40 10.47 -15.72 -0.03
N GLU A 41 9.95 -16.15 -1.19
CA GLU A 41 10.64 -17.05 -2.14
C GLU A 41 11.64 -16.32 -3.07
N GLY A 42 11.85 -15.01 -2.90
CA GLY A 42 12.89 -14.27 -3.62
C GLY A 42 12.55 -13.86 -5.06
N LEU A 43 11.28 -13.86 -5.47
CA LEU A 43 10.87 -13.48 -6.83
C LEU A 43 11.01 -11.98 -7.13
N GLY A 44 11.31 -11.15 -6.12
CA GLY A 44 11.58 -9.73 -6.34
C GLY A 44 11.44 -8.86 -5.10
N VAL A 45 10.96 -7.63 -5.32
CA VAL A 45 10.66 -6.63 -4.28
C VAL A 45 9.25 -6.09 -4.49
N THR A 46 8.58 -5.70 -3.41
CA THR A 46 7.24 -5.12 -3.46
C THR A 46 7.19 -3.78 -2.73
N VAL A 47 6.04 -3.10 -2.80
CA VAL A 47 5.76 -1.84 -2.13
C VAL A 47 4.60 -2.02 -1.17
N LEU A 48 4.83 -1.68 0.09
CA LEU A 48 3.83 -1.70 1.17
C LEU A 48 3.84 -0.37 1.93
N ALA A 49 2.76 -0.09 2.66
CA ALA A 49 2.78 0.98 3.65
C ALA A 49 3.70 0.57 4.81
N HIS A 50 4.46 1.51 5.37
CA HIS A 50 5.48 1.21 6.37
C HIS A 50 4.93 0.46 7.59
N LYS A 51 3.73 0.82 8.06
CA LYS A 51 3.06 0.17 9.21
C LYS A 51 2.43 -1.19 8.88
N THR A 52 2.47 -1.64 7.63
CA THR A 52 1.87 -2.90 7.18
C THR A 52 2.91 -3.89 6.65
N VAL A 53 4.19 -3.62 6.88
CA VAL A 53 5.25 -4.57 6.51
C VAL A 53 5.21 -5.71 7.53
N PRO A 54 5.00 -6.97 7.10
CA PRO A 54 5.04 -8.12 8.01
C PRO A 54 6.47 -8.37 8.50
N ASP A 55 6.61 -8.95 9.69
CA ASP A 55 7.91 -9.22 10.31
C ASP A 55 8.78 -10.21 9.51
N SER A 56 8.17 -11.03 8.67
CA SER A 56 8.88 -11.94 7.75
C SER A 56 9.63 -11.21 6.63
N LEU A 57 9.31 -9.94 6.40
CA LEU A 57 9.91 -9.12 5.34
C LEU A 57 10.78 -8.01 5.94
N ARG A 58 11.85 -7.68 5.24
CA ARG A 58 12.73 -6.56 5.60
C ARG A 58 12.48 -5.33 4.72
N ILE A 59 12.53 -4.15 5.33
CA ILE A 59 12.46 -2.88 4.61
C ILE A 59 13.80 -2.60 3.95
N LEU A 60 13.78 -2.31 2.65
CA LEU A 60 14.98 -1.92 1.90
C LEU A 60 15.26 -0.43 2.13
N PRO A 61 16.51 -0.05 2.44
CA PRO A 61 16.86 1.34 2.72
C PRO A 61 16.75 2.21 1.47
N VAL A 62 16.44 3.48 1.68
CA VAL A 62 16.37 4.48 0.61
C VAL A 62 17.73 4.59 -0.09
N SER A 63 17.71 4.51 -1.41
CA SER A 63 18.91 4.61 -2.25
C SER A 63 18.54 5.02 -3.68
N GLN A 64 19.53 5.21 -4.55
CA GLN A 64 19.28 5.41 -5.99
C GLN A 64 18.51 4.25 -6.63
N ARG A 65 18.68 3.03 -6.11
CA ARG A 65 17.94 1.84 -6.57
C ARG A 65 16.52 1.78 -5.99
N PHE A 66 16.33 2.29 -4.78
CA PHE A 66 15.06 2.27 -4.05
C PHE A 66 14.70 3.68 -3.57
N PRO A 67 14.20 4.54 -4.49
CA PRO A 67 13.85 5.93 -4.16
C PRO A 67 12.65 6.03 -3.23
N ARG A 68 12.48 7.19 -2.58
CA ARG A 68 11.32 7.45 -1.71
C ARG A 68 10.03 7.47 -2.54
N LEU A 69 9.02 6.74 -2.08
CA LEU A 69 7.72 6.63 -2.77
C LEU A 69 6.67 7.66 -2.28
N GLY A 70 6.95 8.34 -1.18
CA GLY A 70 6.02 9.29 -0.55
C GLY A 70 5.16 8.65 0.54
N ARG A 71 3.99 9.24 0.79
CA ARG A 71 3.05 8.81 1.84
C ARG A 71 1.74 8.31 1.23
N VAL A 72 1.08 7.41 1.96
CA VAL A 72 -0.30 6.96 1.72
C VAL A 72 -1.10 7.20 2.99
N GLY A 73 -2.33 7.69 2.84
CA GLY A 73 -3.29 7.88 3.92
C GLY A 73 -4.41 6.85 3.84
N ILE A 74 -5.01 6.55 4.99
CA ILE A 74 -6.26 5.81 5.09
C ILE A 74 -7.35 6.84 5.39
N HIS A 75 -8.49 6.70 4.71
CA HIS A 75 -9.61 7.62 4.86
C HIS A 75 -10.88 6.83 5.16
N LEU A 76 -11.69 7.33 6.08
CA LEU A 76 -13.08 6.87 6.21
C LEU A 76 -13.92 7.50 5.10
N VAL A 77 -14.70 6.65 4.42
CA VAL A 77 -15.63 7.07 3.37
C VAL A 77 -17.04 6.74 3.82
N GLN A 78 -17.89 7.76 3.85
CA GLN A 78 -19.30 7.64 4.16
C GLN A 78 -20.12 7.87 2.89
N LYS A 79 -21.00 6.91 2.57
CA LYS A 79 -21.81 6.96 1.34
C LYS A 79 -23.11 7.75 1.50
N GLU A 80 -23.76 7.64 2.66
CA GLU A 80 -25.07 8.22 2.90
C GLU A 80 -24.96 9.58 3.59
N LYS A 81 -25.84 10.52 3.25
CA LYS A 81 -25.89 11.85 3.87
C LYS A 81 -26.55 11.82 5.25
N VAL A 82 -27.50 10.92 5.47
CA VAL A 82 -28.17 10.71 6.75
C VAL A 82 -27.56 9.47 7.37
N VAL A 83 -27.00 9.62 8.57
CA VAL A 83 -26.22 8.58 9.24
C VAL A 83 -26.96 8.16 10.50
N PRO A 84 -27.27 6.87 10.68
CA PRO A 84 -27.78 6.39 11.96
C PRO A 84 -26.76 6.70 13.07
N ASP A 85 -27.26 7.03 14.27
CA ASP A 85 -26.39 7.36 15.42
C ASP A 85 -25.31 6.30 15.68
N SER A 86 -25.62 5.02 15.46
CA SER A 86 -24.66 3.91 15.60
C SER A 86 -23.46 4.04 14.66
N VAL A 87 -23.68 4.48 13.43
CA VAL A 87 -22.60 4.69 12.45
C VAL A 87 -21.83 5.95 12.79
N ALA A 88 -22.50 7.03 13.23
CA ALA A 88 -21.83 8.26 13.67
C ALA A 88 -20.87 7.99 14.84
N ARG A 89 -21.32 7.23 15.85
CA ARG A 89 -20.47 6.81 16.98
C ARG A 89 -19.27 5.97 16.54
N LEU A 90 -19.43 5.11 15.54
CA LEU A 90 -18.32 4.34 14.98
C LEU A 90 -17.32 5.24 14.26
N VAL A 91 -17.78 6.24 13.50
CA VAL A 91 -16.91 7.21 12.82
C VAL A 91 -16.07 7.98 13.85
N ASP A 92 -16.70 8.47 14.92
CA ASP A 92 -16.00 9.19 16.00
C ASP A 92 -14.92 8.30 16.64
N TYR A 93 -15.28 7.06 16.98
CA TYR A 93 -14.37 6.10 17.59
C TYR A 93 -13.16 5.78 16.70
N VAL A 94 -13.39 5.46 15.42
CA VAL A 94 -12.29 5.14 14.51
C VAL A 94 -11.44 6.38 14.23
N SER A 95 -12.05 7.57 14.12
CA SER A 95 -11.30 8.82 13.91
C SER A 95 -10.39 9.16 15.08
N ALA A 96 -10.82 8.86 16.31
CA ALA A 96 -9.99 9.07 17.51
C ALA A 96 -8.78 8.10 17.60
N ILE A 97 -8.87 6.92 16.96
CA ILE A 97 -7.80 5.90 16.99
C ILE A 97 -6.82 6.04 15.82
N VAL A 98 -7.32 6.54 14.68
CA VAL A 98 -6.54 6.70 13.45
C VAL A 98 -5.84 8.06 13.39
N GLY A 99 -6.21 9.00 14.27
CA GLY A 99 -5.60 10.32 14.47
C GLY A 99 -4.21 10.28 15.09
#